data_AF-A0AAJ1ZJI8-F1
#
_entry.id   AF-A0AAJ1ZJI8-F1
#
_cell.length_a   1.000
_cell.length_b   1.000
_cell.length_c   1.000
_cell.angle_alpha   90.00
_cell.angle_beta   90.00
_cell.angle_gamma   90.00
#
_symmetry.space_group_name_H-M   'P 1'
#
loop_
_entity.id
_entity.type
_entity.pdbx_description
1 polymer ?
#
loop_
_entity_poly.entity_id
_entity_poly.type
_entity_poly.pdbx_seq_one_letter_code
_entity_poly.pdbx_strand_id
1 'polypeptide(L)'
;MLGNRFDEKVRFVRAENRLSEIEANFVGLCHKYRNEAYHVGLSRENILFPVAALYHELACELFLRLDTKTRSHGLKIVVPERVAKHAPASWQQGRVDLYMTQPIANSLNAARPQLARNAGEYYGDALDEWISHLEKVTDYTVRGFGKPVPDVLKEAQWWKDLFANVPPDVEDGEPLSRYLSNKHAEMSATWRPKYDALPFVGWRKRTGKIRQTKDGRTALISYDRLSDEIAFYDSFILDAAGVIDQQVEEAVERSKEERARNRQRS
;
A
#
# COMPACT_ATOMS: atom_id res chain seq x y z
N MET A 1 -6.17 -10.92 14.36
CA MET A 1 -6.78 -12.19 13.89
C MET A 1 -7.70 -11.92 12.73
N LEU A 2 -7.45 -12.54 11.57
CA LEU A 2 -8.44 -12.67 10.50
C LEU A 2 -9.67 -13.37 11.07
N GLY A 3 -10.87 -12.91 10.73
CA GLY A 3 -12.00 -13.83 10.80
C GLY A 3 -11.75 -14.90 9.76
N ASN A 4 -11.77 -16.19 10.13
CA ASN A 4 -11.67 -17.29 9.17
C ASN A 4 -12.57 -17.00 7.96
N ARG A 5 -12.05 -17.24 6.75
CA ARG A 5 -12.78 -17.14 5.47
C ARG A 5 -13.32 -15.72 5.17
N PHE A 6 -12.53 -14.68 5.45
CA PHE A 6 -12.93 -13.30 5.20
C PHE A 6 -13.32 -13.05 3.73
N ASP A 7 -12.53 -13.52 2.79
CA ASP A 7 -12.81 -13.35 1.35
C ASP A 7 -14.11 -14.06 0.94
N GLU A 8 -14.36 -15.25 1.47
CA GLU A 8 -15.61 -15.98 1.22
C GLU A 8 -16.82 -15.20 1.78
N LYS A 9 -16.67 -14.55 2.94
CA LYS A 9 -17.73 -13.72 3.54
C LYS A 9 -18.02 -12.49 2.67
N VAL A 10 -16.99 -11.80 2.18
CA VAL A 10 -17.18 -10.65 1.27
C VAL A 10 -17.84 -11.10 -0.02
N ARG A 11 -17.40 -12.23 -0.60
CA ARG A 11 -18.03 -12.82 -1.80
C ARG A 11 -19.50 -13.17 -1.58
N PHE A 12 -19.82 -13.78 -0.44
CA PHE A 12 -21.20 -14.11 -0.07
C PHE A 12 -22.09 -12.87 0.02
N VAL A 13 -21.67 -11.86 0.78
CA VAL A 13 -22.44 -10.60 0.95
C VAL A 13 -22.62 -9.87 -0.38
N ARG A 14 -21.63 -9.95 -1.29
CA ARG A 14 -21.75 -9.43 -2.66
C ARG A 14 -22.77 -10.22 -3.48
N ALA A 15 -22.75 -11.55 -3.42
CA ALA A 15 -23.69 -12.41 -4.15
C ALA A 15 -25.15 -12.15 -3.72
N GLU A 16 -25.36 -11.79 -2.46
CA GLU A 16 -26.66 -11.37 -1.90
C GLU A 16 -27.06 -9.92 -2.27
N ASN A 17 -26.32 -9.26 -3.18
CA ASN A 17 -26.52 -7.87 -3.61
C ASN A 17 -26.52 -6.85 -2.45
N ARG A 18 -25.78 -7.12 -1.37
CA ARG A 18 -25.66 -6.21 -0.20
C ARG A 18 -24.42 -5.32 -0.27
N LEU A 19 -23.47 -5.68 -1.12
CA LEU A 19 -22.26 -4.92 -1.43
C LEU A 19 -22.16 -4.72 -2.94
N SER A 20 -21.91 -3.48 -3.36
CA SER A 20 -21.47 -3.20 -4.73
C SER A 20 -20.04 -3.69 -4.97
N GLU A 21 -19.62 -3.75 -6.23
CA GLU A 21 -18.24 -4.12 -6.59
C GLU A 21 -17.22 -3.15 -5.98
N ILE A 22 -17.49 -1.84 -6.03
CA ILE A 22 -16.62 -0.80 -5.47
C ILE A 22 -16.47 -1.02 -3.96
N GLU A 23 -17.56 -1.28 -3.25
CA GLU A 23 -17.52 -1.50 -1.80
C GLU A 23 -16.80 -2.80 -1.44
N ALA A 24 -17.00 -3.88 -2.20
CA ALA A 24 -16.28 -5.14 -1.99
C ALA A 24 -14.76 -4.98 -2.18
N ASN A 25 -14.35 -4.29 -3.25
CA ASN A 25 -12.94 -3.98 -3.50
C ASN A 25 -12.36 -3.07 -2.40
N PHE A 26 -13.09 -2.04 -2.01
CA PHE A 26 -12.71 -1.13 -0.94
C PHE A 26 -12.53 -1.87 0.40
N VAL A 27 -13.46 -2.76 0.77
CA VAL A 27 -13.34 -3.62 1.97
C VAL A 27 -12.08 -4.49 1.90
N GLY A 28 -11.78 -5.08 0.74
CA GLY A 28 -10.53 -5.82 0.54
C GLY A 28 -9.29 -4.97 0.81
N LEU A 29 -9.26 -3.73 0.30
CA LEU A 29 -8.14 -2.80 0.51
C LEU A 29 -8.01 -2.34 1.96
N CYS A 30 -9.12 -2.02 2.64
CA CYS A 30 -9.08 -1.69 4.07
C CYS A 30 -8.47 -2.83 4.90
N HIS A 31 -8.75 -4.07 4.52
CA HIS A 31 -8.18 -5.25 5.15
C HIS A 31 -6.68 -5.43 4.85
N LYS A 32 -6.25 -5.21 3.60
CA LYS A 32 -4.84 -5.17 3.19
C LYS A 32 -4.08 -4.17 4.09
N TYR A 33 -4.52 -2.92 4.14
CA TYR A 33 -3.85 -1.86 4.90
C TYR A 33 -3.89 -2.08 6.41
N ARG A 34 -4.97 -2.65 6.95
CA ARG A 34 -5.00 -3.03 8.36
C ARG A 34 -3.90 -4.05 8.67
N ASN A 35 -3.73 -5.06 7.84
CA ASN A 35 -2.72 -6.10 8.05
C ASN A 35 -1.31 -5.53 7.89
N GLU A 36 -1.07 -4.67 6.90
CA GLU A 36 0.21 -3.95 6.74
C GLU A 36 0.56 -3.14 7.98
N ALA A 37 -0.37 -2.32 8.49
CA ALA A 37 -0.18 -1.51 9.69
C ALA A 37 0.15 -2.35 10.95
N TYR A 38 -0.37 -3.59 11.04
CA TYR A 38 -0.09 -4.49 12.16
C TYR A 38 1.25 -5.23 12.05
N HIS A 39 1.78 -5.45 10.84
CA HIS A 39 2.90 -6.37 10.63
C HIS A 39 4.18 -5.71 10.11
N VAL A 40 4.08 -4.63 9.33
CA VAL A 40 5.22 -4.08 8.57
C VAL A 40 5.68 -2.73 9.13
N GLY A 41 4.90 -2.13 10.04
CA GLY A 41 5.13 -0.76 10.48
C GLY A 41 4.52 0.25 9.49
N LEU A 42 4.44 1.50 9.94
CA LEU A 42 3.56 2.53 9.41
C LEU A 42 4.10 3.22 8.13
N SER A 43 4.35 2.48 7.04
CA SER A 43 4.85 3.04 5.77
C SER A 43 3.87 3.99 5.06
N ARG A 44 2.60 4.07 5.50
CA ARG A 44 1.52 4.85 4.86
C ARG A 44 0.61 5.57 5.87
N GLU A 45 1.16 6.15 6.94
CA GLU A 45 0.35 6.80 8.01
C GLU A 45 -0.64 7.84 7.49
N ASN A 46 -0.19 8.64 6.53
CA ASN A 46 -0.91 9.80 6.01
C ASN A 46 -2.24 9.46 5.32
N ILE A 47 -2.47 8.19 4.96
CA ILE A 47 -3.73 7.72 4.36
C ILE A 47 -4.58 6.85 5.29
N LEU A 48 -4.08 6.45 6.46
CA LEU A 48 -4.83 5.56 7.35
C LEU A 48 -6.08 6.23 7.92
N PHE A 49 -6.01 7.53 8.20
CA PHE A 49 -7.14 8.29 8.71
C PHE A 49 -8.35 8.31 7.74
N PRO A 50 -8.22 8.74 6.47
CA PRO A 50 -9.34 8.69 5.53
C PRO A 50 -9.83 7.27 5.25
N VAL A 51 -8.94 6.27 5.21
CA VAL A 51 -9.34 4.86 5.06
C VAL A 51 -10.19 4.40 6.24
N ALA A 52 -9.76 4.67 7.47
CA ALA A 52 -10.49 4.28 8.68
C ALA A 52 -11.86 4.95 8.78
N ALA A 53 -11.94 6.25 8.44
CA ALA A 53 -13.20 6.98 8.43
C ALA A 53 -14.19 6.38 7.40
N LEU A 54 -13.77 6.20 6.15
CA LEU A 54 -14.62 5.64 5.10
C LEU A 54 -14.99 4.18 5.39
N TYR A 55 -14.12 3.42 6.04
CA TYR A 55 -14.43 2.04 6.41
C TYR A 55 -15.45 1.95 7.55
N HIS A 56 -15.34 2.84 8.54
CA HIS A 56 -16.34 2.98 9.60
C HIS A 56 -17.71 3.38 9.04
N GLU A 57 -17.73 4.31 8.07
CA GLU A 57 -18.94 4.70 7.34
C GLU A 57 -19.62 3.50 6.69
N LEU A 58 -18.88 2.78 5.84
CA LEU A 58 -19.40 1.64 5.12
C LEU A 58 -19.87 0.54 6.08
N ALA A 59 -19.16 0.31 7.18
CA ALA A 59 -19.58 -0.64 8.21
C ALA A 59 -20.94 -0.25 8.79
N CYS A 60 -21.14 1.02 9.15
CA CYS A 60 -22.41 1.53 9.64
C CYS A 60 -23.53 1.38 8.60
N GLU A 61 -23.26 1.70 7.34
CA GLU A 61 -24.22 1.52 6.24
C GLU A 61 -24.61 0.04 6.05
N LEU A 62 -23.64 -0.89 6.09
CA LEU A 62 -23.90 -2.32 5.97
C LEU A 62 -24.73 -2.86 7.13
N PHE A 63 -24.54 -2.34 8.35
CA PHE A 63 -25.41 -2.62 9.50
C PHE A 63 -26.85 -2.13 9.31
N LEU A 64 -27.15 -1.30 8.32
CA LEU A 64 -28.53 -0.95 7.95
C LEU A 64 -29.05 -1.82 6.81
N ARG A 65 -28.18 -2.17 5.86
CA ARG A 65 -28.54 -2.94 4.66
C ARG A 65 -28.74 -4.44 4.91
N LEU A 66 -28.04 -5.01 5.91
CA LEU A 66 -28.19 -6.41 6.27
C LEU A 66 -29.50 -6.60 7.03
N ASP A 67 -30.36 -7.54 6.61
CA ASP A 67 -31.65 -7.79 7.26
C ASP A 67 -31.46 -8.17 8.74
N THR A 68 -32.36 -7.71 9.60
CA THR A 68 -32.43 -8.13 11.01
C THR A 68 -32.77 -9.61 11.13
N LYS A 69 -33.48 -10.18 10.16
CA LYS A 69 -33.87 -11.61 10.12
C LYS A 69 -32.69 -12.58 9.92
N THR A 70 -31.59 -12.12 9.33
CA THR A 70 -30.39 -12.94 9.11
C THR A 70 -29.38 -12.82 10.25
N ARG A 71 -29.72 -12.11 11.33
CA ARG A 71 -28.81 -11.88 12.46
C ARG A 71 -29.13 -12.85 13.58
N SER A 72 -28.19 -13.72 13.89
CA SER A 72 -28.18 -14.49 15.12
C SER A 72 -27.12 -13.91 16.06
N HIS A 73 -27.49 -13.68 17.31
CA HIS A 73 -26.54 -13.38 18.37
C HIS A 73 -26.53 -14.51 19.40
N GLY A 74 -25.37 -14.73 20.03
CA GLY A 74 -25.29 -15.64 21.16
C GLY A 74 -26.18 -15.17 22.31
N LEU A 75 -26.64 -16.11 23.14
CA LEU A 75 -27.48 -15.84 24.33
C LEU A 75 -26.78 -14.96 25.39
N LYS A 76 -25.48 -14.69 25.25
CA LYS A 76 -24.64 -13.93 26.18
C LYS A 76 -23.91 -12.77 25.50
N ILE A 77 -24.58 -12.04 24.60
CA ILE A 77 -23.95 -10.82 24.05
C ILE A 77 -23.78 -9.79 25.18
N VAL A 78 -22.54 -9.41 25.43
CA VAL A 78 -22.17 -8.24 26.22
C VAL A 78 -21.89 -7.12 25.23
N VAL A 79 -22.72 -6.08 25.24
CA VAL A 79 -22.50 -4.89 24.42
C VAL A 79 -21.29 -4.14 24.97
N PRO A 80 -20.22 -3.91 24.18
CA PRO A 80 -19.07 -3.14 24.66
C PRO A 80 -19.48 -1.71 25.05
N GLU A 81 -18.89 -1.16 26.10
CA GLU A 81 -19.18 0.20 26.60
C GLU A 81 -19.11 1.27 25.49
N ARG A 82 -18.11 1.15 24.61
CA ARG A 82 -17.94 2.02 23.44
C ARG A 82 -19.13 2.02 22.47
N VAL A 83 -19.92 0.95 22.43
CA VAL A 83 -21.16 0.84 21.62
C VAL A 83 -22.37 1.25 22.45
N ALA A 84 -22.38 0.94 23.75
CA ALA A 84 -23.47 1.26 24.67
C ALA A 84 -23.77 2.77 24.75
N LYS A 85 -22.76 3.64 24.60
CA LYS A 85 -22.95 5.10 24.53
C LYS A 85 -23.74 5.58 23.31
N HIS A 86 -23.83 4.76 22.27
CA HIS A 86 -24.60 5.02 21.04
C HIS A 86 -25.96 4.30 21.03
N ALA A 87 -26.26 3.55 22.10
CA ALA A 87 -27.50 2.81 22.22
C ALA A 87 -28.66 3.74 22.62
N PRO A 88 -29.90 3.43 22.19
CA PRO A 88 -31.08 4.16 22.63
C PRO A 88 -31.28 4.01 24.16
N ALA A 89 -31.96 4.98 24.77
CA ALA A 89 -32.21 5.01 26.22
C ALA A 89 -32.90 3.74 26.76
N SER A 90 -33.66 3.04 25.93
CA SER A 90 -34.30 1.76 26.27
C SER A 90 -33.29 0.64 26.62
N TRP A 91 -32.07 0.69 26.06
CA TRP A 91 -31.01 -0.26 26.39
C TRP A 91 -30.40 0.00 27.77
N GLN A 92 -30.37 1.27 28.20
CA GLN A 92 -29.93 1.67 29.55
C GLN A 92 -30.92 1.20 30.64
N GLN A 93 -32.14 0.84 30.24
CA GLN A 93 -33.19 0.28 31.10
C GLN A 93 -33.24 -1.26 31.04
N GLY A 94 -32.20 -1.91 30.50
CA GLY A 94 -32.06 -3.37 30.47
C GLY A 94 -32.72 -4.08 29.29
N ARG A 95 -33.39 -3.36 28.38
CA ARG A 95 -34.04 -3.93 27.20
C ARG A 95 -33.17 -3.72 25.96
N VAL A 96 -32.21 -4.62 25.76
CA VAL A 96 -31.33 -4.61 24.58
C VAL A 96 -32.06 -5.24 23.41
N ASP A 97 -32.39 -4.43 22.40
CA ASP A 97 -32.94 -4.89 21.13
C ASP A 97 -31.88 -4.78 20.03
N LEU A 98 -31.11 -5.85 19.82
CA LEU A 98 -30.05 -5.93 18.81
C LEU A 98 -30.56 -5.84 17.36
N TYR A 99 -31.88 -5.85 17.15
CA TYR A 99 -32.51 -5.63 15.84
C TYR A 99 -32.79 -4.14 15.59
N MET A 100 -32.81 -3.29 16.62
CA MET A 100 -32.88 -1.83 16.48
C MET A 100 -31.51 -1.22 16.16
N THR A 101 -30.98 -1.53 14.97
CA THR A 101 -29.65 -1.02 14.58
C THR A 101 -29.64 0.35 13.95
N GLN A 102 -30.79 0.88 13.52
CA GLN A 102 -30.86 2.20 12.91
C GLN A 102 -30.33 3.33 13.83
N PRO A 103 -30.79 3.46 15.09
CA PRO A 103 -30.31 4.52 15.97
C PRO A 103 -28.81 4.41 16.28
N ILE A 104 -28.33 3.18 16.45
CA ILE A 104 -26.92 2.89 16.78
C ILE A 104 -26.01 3.21 15.62
N ALA A 105 -26.35 2.71 14.42
CA ALA A 105 -25.57 2.99 13.21
C ALA A 105 -25.54 4.48 12.90
N ASN A 106 -26.67 5.19 13.04
CA ASN A 106 -26.71 6.65 12.85
C ASN A 106 -25.83 7.38 13.88
N SER A 107 -25.93 7.01 15.15
CA SER A 107 -25.14 7.63 16.23
C SER A 107 -23.65 7.36 16.07
N LEU A 108 -23.26 6.12 15.75
CA LEU A 108 -21.87 5.75 15.46
C LEU A 108 -21.33 6.49 14.24
N ASN A 109 -22.14 6.62 13.19
CA ASN A 109 -21.71 7.30 11.97
C ASN A 109 -21.60 8.82 12.18
N ALA A 110 -22.49 9.41 12.98
CA ALA A 110 -22.42 10.83 13.34
C ALA A 110 -21.21 11.16 14.22
N ALA A 111 -20.83 10.23 15.12
CA ALA A 111 -19.66 10.38 15.98
C ALA A 111 -18.32 10.06 15.30
N ARG A 112 -18.36 9.63 14.03
CA ARG A 112 -17.17 9.38 13.24
C ARG A 112 -16.36 10.68 13.06
N PRO A 113 -15.02 10.63 13.17
CA PRO A 113 -14.18 11.75 12.74
C PRO A 113 -14.52 12.19 11.31
N GLN A 114 -14.79 13.48 11.15
CA GLN A 114 -15.08 14.05 9.84
C GLN A 114 -13.77 14.39 9.13
N LEU A 115 -13.71 14.09 7.84
CA LEU A 115 -12.56 14.48 7.02
C LEU A 115 -12.66 15.98 6.76
N ALA A 116 -11.56 16.71 6.99
CA ALA A 116 -11.50 18.14 6.76
C ALA A 116 -11.57 18.51 5.27
N ARG A 117 -11.27 17.55 4.40
CA ARG A 117 -11.22 17.67 2.93
C ARG A 117 -11.55 16.33 2.28
N ASN A 118 -11.65 16.27 0.95
CA ASN A 118 -11.99 15.03 0.26
C ASN A 118 -10.90 13.95 0.49
N ALA A 119 -11.31 12.69 0.65
CA ALA A 119 -10.37 11.57 0.86
C ALA A 119 -9.33 11.45 -0.26
N GLY A 120 -9.73 11.70 -1.52
CA GLY A 120 -8.86 11.73 -2.68
C GLY A 120 -7.71 12.73 -2.55
N GLU A 121 -7.87 13.82 -1.80
CA GLU A 121 -6.79 14.79 -1.57
C GLU A 121 -5.69 14.23 -0.68
N TYR A 122 -6.04 13.49 0.38
CA TYR A 122 -5.07 12.81 1.23
C TYR A 122 -4.28 11.76 0.46
N TYR A 123 -4.97 10.95 -0.35
CA TYR A 123 -4.35 9.96 -1.22
C TYR A 123 -3.42 10.63 -2.25
N GLY A 124 -3.87 11.75 -2.81
CA GLY A 124 -3.08 12.53 -3.76
C GLY A 124 -1.80 13.09 -3.17
N ASP A 125 -1.88 13.71 -1.98
CA ASP A 125 -0.72 14.25 -1.27
C ASP A 125 0.33 13.17 -0.98
N ALA A 126 -0.12 12.01 -0.48
CA ALA A 126 0.77 10.89 -0.18
C ALA A 126 1.51 10.39 -1.43
N LEU A 127 0.83 10.31 -2.57
CA LEU A 127 1.46 9.93 -3.84
C LEU A 127 2.43 11.00 -4.35
N ASP A 128 2.06 12.28 -4.27
CA ASP A 128 2.92 13.37 -4.73
C ASP A 128 4.21 13.46 -3.91
N GLU A 129 4.15 13.22 -2.60
CA GLU A 129 5.32 13.13 -1.73
C GLU A 129 6.26 12.01 -2.17
N TRP A 130 5.72 10.80 -2.36
CA TRP A 130 6.50 9.64 -2.80
C TRP A 130 7.10 9.85 -4.19
N ILE A 131 6.32 10.36 -5.14
CA ILE A 131 6.79 10.69 -6.50
C ILE A 131 7.93 11.72 -6.44
N SER A 132 7.79 12.76 -5.62
CA SER A 132 8.81 13.80 -5.49
C SER A 132 10.11 13.27 -4.87
N HIS A 133 10.01 12.30 -3.95
CA HIS A 133 11.19 11.60 -3.43
C HIS A 133 11.88 10.79 -4.55
N LEU A 134 11.10 10.02 -5.31
CA LEU A 134 11.63 9.19 -6.40
C LEU A 134 12.23 9.98 -7.56
N GLU A 135 11.70 11.16 -7.86
CA GLU A 135 12.31 12.09 -8.83
C GLU A 135 13.73 12.45 -8.40
N LYS A 136 13.95 12.74 -7.11
CA LYS A 136 15.28 13.06 -6.56
C LYS A 136 16.21 11.85 -6.56
N VAL A 137 15.72 10.69 -6.12
CA VAL A 137 16.51 9.44 -6.14
C VAL A 137 16.90 9.10 -7.57
N THR A 138 15.98 9.19 -8.52
CA THR A 138 16.29 8.90 -9.93
C THR A 138 17.33 9.86 -10.49
N ASP A 139 17.20 11.16 -10.22
CA ASP A 139 18.18 12.16 -10.66
C ASP A 139 19.57 11.88 -10.06
N TYR A 140 19.63 11.52 -8.77
CA TYR A 140 20.87 11.08 -8.13
C TYR A 140 21.47 9.85 -8.83
N THR A 141 20.68 8.80 -9.01
CA THR A 141 21.11 7.54 -9.62
C THR A 141 21.60 7.75 -11.06
N VAL A 142 20.85 8.51 -11.87
CA VAL A 142 21.21 8.79 -13.28
C VAL A 142 22.52 9.55 -13.38
N ARG A 143 22.72 10.57 -12.52
CA ARG A 143 23.99 11.30 -12.47
C ARG A 143 25.14 10.43 -11.99
N GLY A 144 24.89 9.58 -10.99
CA GLY A 144 25.88 8.65 -10.46
C GLY A 144 26.42 7.68 -11.51
N PHE A 145 25.53 7.08 -12.31
CA PHE A 145 25.94 6.20 -13.41
C PHE A 145 26.55 6.95 -14.60
N GLY A 146 26.22 8.23 -14.79
CA GLY A 146 26.68 9.00 -15.94
C GLY A 146 26.17 8.49 -17.29
N LYS A 147 25.04 7.76 -17.29
CA LYS A 147 24.41 7.16 -18.48
C LYS A 147 23.10 7.88 -18.83
N PRO A 148 22.62 7.79 -20.08
CA PRO A 148 21.28 8.23 -20.44
C PRO A 148 20.20 7.55 -19.59
N VAL A 149 19.13 8.28 -19.28
CA VAL A 149 18.01 7.78 -18.45
C VAL A 149 17.48 6.41 -18.89
N PRO A 150 17.19 6.16 -20.19
CA PRO A 150 16.66 4.86 -20.60
C PRO A 150 17.59 3.69 -20.29
N ASP A 151 18.91 3.90 -20.36
CA ASP A 151 19.90 2.86 -20.09
C ASP A 151 19.96 2.54 -18.60
N VAL A 152 19.94 3.57 -17.74
CA VAL A 152 19.90 3.40 -16.27
C VAL A 152 18.63 2.66 -15.86
N LEU A 153 17.47 3.06 -16.39
CA LEU A 153 16.20 2.39 -16.08
C LEU A 153 16.23 0.93 -16.53
N LYS A 154 16.74 0.66 -17.74
CA LYS A 154 16.82 -0.70 -18.29
C LYS A 154 17.73 -1.58 -17.45
N GLU A 155 18.92 -1.09 -17.10
CA GLU A 155 19.90 -1.83 -16.29
C GLU A 155 19.37 -2.11 -14.87
N ALA A 156 18.79 -1.10 -14.20
CA ALA A 156 18.24 -1.27 -12.87
C ALA A 156 17.08 -2.28 -12.83
N GLN A 157 16.15 -2.19 -13.80
CA GLN A 157 15.05 -3.15 -13.92
C GLN A 157 15.54 -4.56 -14.26
N TRP A 158 16.54 -4.68 -15.13
CA TRP A 158 17.12 -5.98 -15.49
C TRP A 158 17.62 -6.72 -14.24
N TRP A 159 18.41 -6.03 -13.40
CA TRP A 159 18.93 -6.62 -12.19
C TRP A 159 17.83 -6.98 -11.19
N LYS A 160 16.87 -6.06 -10.96
CA LYS A 160 15.70 -6.35 -10.12
C LYS A 160 14.97 -7.62 -10.60
N ASP A 161 14.67 -7.70 -11.89
CA ASP A 161 13.90 -8.83 -12.44
C ASP A 161 14.71 -10.13 -12.44
N LEU A 162 16.03 -10.08 -12.65
CA LEU A 162 16.92 -11.24 -12.58
C LEU A 162 16.93 -11.85 -11.17
N PHE A 163 16.94 -11.02 -10.13
CA PHE A 163 16.92 -11.47 -8.73
C PHE A 163 15.51 -11.60 -8.14
N ALA A 164 14.45 -11.22 -8.87
CA ALA A 164 13.07 -11.39 -8.40
C ALA A 164 12.66 -12.87 -8.36
N ASN A 165 11.81 -13.24 -7.38
CA ASN A 165 11.19 -14.57 -7.30
C ASN A 165 12.20 -15.74 -7.32
N VAL A 166 13.39 -15.57 -6.73
CA VAL A 166 14.27 -16.72 -6.46
C VAL A 166 13.53 -17.65 -5.49
N PRO A 167 13.30 -18.93 -5.84
CA PRO A 167 12.59 -19.86 -4.97
C PRO A 167 13.35 -20.05 -3.64
N PRO A 168 12.64 -20.16 -2.50
CA PRO A 168 13.28 -20.25 -1.18
C PRO A 168 14.05 -21.56 -0.95
N ASP A 169 13.83 -22.57 -1.80
CA ASP A 169 14.51 -23.85 -1.82
C ASP A 169 15.81 -23.84 -2.63
N VAL A 170 16.14 -22.74 -3.31
CA VAL A 170 17.43 -22.57 -3.98
C VAL A 170 18.47 -22.17 -2.94
N GLU A 171 19.33 -23.13 -2.58
CA GLU A 171 20.46 -22.89 -1.68
C GLU A 171 21.54 -21.98 -2.29
N ASP A 172 22.23 -21.24 -1.43
CA ASP A 172 23.36 -20.41 -1.80
C ASP A 172 24.50 -21.22 -2.46
N GLY A 173 25.26 -20.57 -3.34
CA GLY A 173 26.42 -21.18 -4.02
C GLY A 173 26.10 -21.68 -5.43
N GLU A 174 26.50 -22.92 -5.74
CA GLU A 174 26.33 -23.56 -7.06
C GLU A 174 24.85 -23.60 -7.52
N PRO A 175 23.88 -24.00 -6.67
CA PRO A 175 22.47 -24.05 -7.07
C PRO A 175 21.93 -22.67 -7.47
N LEU A 176 22.17 -21.65 -6.66
CA LEU A 176 21.80 -20.27 -6.97
C LEU A 176 22.47 -19.76 -8.26
N SER A 177 23.77 -20.02 -8.43
CA SER A 177 24.51 -19.59 -9.62
C SER A 177 23.95 -20.21 -10.89
N ARG A 178 23.59 -21.50 -10.84
CA ARG A 178 22.96 -22.21 -11.97
C ARG A 178 21.57 -21.68 -12.27
N TYR A 179 20.75 -21.44 -11.23
CA TYR A 179 19.42 -20.84 -11.38
C TYR A 179 19.50 -19.47 -12.06
N LEU A 180 20.35 -18.58 -11.56
CA LEU A 180 20.53 -17.24 -12.12
C LEU A 180 21.09 -17.27 -13.54
N SER A 181 21.99 -18.20 -13.86
CA SER A 181 22.52 -18.37 -15.22
C SER A 181 21.43 -18.79 -16.21
N ASN A 182 20.59 -19.76 -15.84
CA ASN A 182 19.47 -20.20 -16.67
C ASN A 182 18.47 -19.06 -16.86
N LYS A 183 18.10 -18.38 -15.78
CA LYS A 183 17.18 -17.24 -15.82
C LYS A 183 17.73 -16.08 -16.65
N HIS A 184 19.02 -15.80 -16.55
CA HIS A 184 19.69 -14.81 -17.40
C HIS A 184 19.57 -15.18 -18.88
N ALA A 185 19.80 -16.45 -19.24
CA ALA A 185 19.68 -16.90 -20.63
C ALA A 185 18.24 -16.74 -21.15
N GLU A 186 17.24 -17.10 -20.35
CA GLU A 186 15.82 -16.93 -20.69
C GLU A 186 15.42 -15.46 -20.85
N MET A 187 15.82 -14.62 -19.89
CA MET A 187 15.56 -13.18 -19.94
C MET A 187 16.24 -12.54 -21.14
N SER A 188 17.47 -12.94 -21.47
CA SER A 188 18.23 -12.36 -22.60
C SER A 188 17.53 -12.51 -23.95
N ALA A 189 16.67 -13.52 -24.09
CA ALA A 189 15.94 -13.76 -25.33
C ALA A 189 14.63 -12.95 -25.45
N THR A 190 13.96 -12.66 -24.34
CA THR A 190 12.53 -12.23 -24.37
C THR A 190 12.20 -11.04 -23.48
N TRP A 191 13.08 -10.68 -22.56
CA TRP A 191 12.81 -9.65 -21.56
C TRP A 191 12.65 -8.27 -22.17
N ARG A 192 11.70 -7.51 -21.62
CA ARG A 192 11.48 -6.10 -21.96
C ARG A 192 11.32 -5.30 -20.67
N PRO A 193 11.93 -4.12 -20.59
CA PRO A 193 11.75 -3.26 -19.43
C PRO A 193 10.28 -2.81 -19.34
N LYS A 194 9.79 -2.67 -18.12
CA LYS A 194 8.46 -2.09 -17.85
C LYS A 194 8.46 -0.58 -18.08
N TYR A 195 9.58 0.09 -17.79
CA TYR A 195 9.79 1.51 -18.01
C TYR A 195 10.98 1.76 -18.93
N ASP A 196 10.73 2.42 -20.06
CA ASP A 196 11.74 2.94 -20.99
C ASP A 196 11.96 4.46 -20.85
N ALA A 197 11.07 5.13 -20.11
CA ALA A 197 11.10 6.55 -19.80
C ALA A 197 10.59 6.83 -18.38
N LEU A 198 10.84 8.06 -17.90
CA LEU A 198 10.40 8.49 -16.57
C LEU A 198 8.87 8.57 -16.49
N PRO A 199 8.22 7.85 -15.56
CA PRO A 199 6.76 7.79 -15.48
C PRO A 199 6.13 8.97 -14.72
N PHE A 200 6.94 9.85 -14.13
CA PHE A 200 6.50 10.85 -13.14
C PHE A 200 5.40 11.79 -13.64
N VAL A 201 5.49 12.28 -14.87
CA VAL A 201 4.45 13.16 -15.45
C VAL A 201 3.11 12.42 -15.57
N GLY A 202 3.15 11.15 -15.99
CA GLY A 202 1.97 10.30 -16.08
C GLY A 202 1.36 10.02 -14.71
N TRP A 203 2.20 9.74 -13.72
CA TRP A 203 1.76 9.54 -12.34
C TRP A 203 1.16 10.79 -11.73
N ARG A 204 1.80 11.96 -11.83
CA ARG A 204 1.25 13.23 -11.32
C ARG A 204 -0.12 13.56 -11.94
N LYS A 205 -0.32 13.29 -13.23
CA LYS A 205 -1.64 13.42 -13.88
C LYS A 205 -2.69 12.49 -13.25
N ARG A 206 -2.33 11.24 -12.96
CA ARG A 206 -3.22 10.28 -12.28
C ARG A 206 -3.49 10.68 -10.84
N THR A 207 -2.49 11.16 -10.12
CA THR A 207 -2.63 11.75 -8.79
C THR A 207 -3.63 12.91 -8.79
N GLY A 208 -3.54 13.81 -9.77
CA GLY A 208 -4.52 14.87 -9.97
C GLY A 208 -5.96 14.37 -10.17
N LYS A 209 -6.15 13.28 -10.92
CA LYS A 209 -7.47 12.64 -11.08
C LYS A 209 -7.98 12.02 -9.78
N ILE A 210 -7.10 11.40 -8.99
CA ILE A 210 -7.44 10.83 -7.67
C ILE A 210 -7.95 11.94 -6.74
N ARG A 211 -7.28 13.10 -6.71
CA ARG A 211 -7.70 14.28 -5.91
C ARG A 211 -9.11 14.77 -6.26
N GLN A 212 -9.47 14.71 -7.54
CA GLN A 212 -10.77 15.17 -8.05
C GLN A 212 -11.89 14.12 -7.91
N THR A 213 -11.55 12.89 -7.51
CA THR A 213 -12.52 11.80 -7.41
C THR A 213 -13.38 12.00 -6.16
N LYS A 214 -14.67 12.32 -6.37
CA LYS A 214 -15.60 12.63 -5.27
C LYS A 214 -15.79 11.45 -4.31
N ASP A 215 -15.97 10.25 -4.85
CA ASP A 215 -16.11 9.04 -4.05
C ASP A 215 -14.74 8.57 -3.53
N GLY A 216 -14.54 8.71 -2.22
CA GLY A 216 -13.31 8.30 -1.55
C GLY A 216 -13.00 6.81 -1.69
N ARG A 217 -14.01 5.94 -1.86
CA ARG A 217 -13.82 4.50 -2.04
C ARG A 217 -13.18 4.20 -3.39
N THR A 218 -13.71 4.82 -4.45
CA THR A 218 -13.13 4.78 -5.80
C THR A 218 -11.74 5.42 -5.85
N ALA A 219 -11.55 6.54 -5.13
CA ALA A 219 -10.24 7.20 -5.04
C ALA A 219 -9.19 6.28 -4.40
N LEU A 220 -9.55 5.55 -3.34
CA LEU A 220 -8.66 4.59 -2.68
C LEU A 220 -8.24 3.45 -3.62
N ILE A 221 -9.18 2.89 -4.39
CA ILE A 221 -8.86 1.82 -5.36
C ILE A 221 -7.87 2.32 -6.41
N SER A 222 -8.05 3.56 -6.87
CA SER A 222 -7.15 4.19 -7.84
C SER A 222 -5.78 4.49 -7.25
N TYR A 223 -5.75 4.91 -5.98
CA TYR A 223 -4.52 5.09 -5.19
C TYR A 223 -3.75 3.78 -5.08
N ASP A 224 -4.37 2.68 -4.60
CA ASP A 224 -3.67 1.41 -4.37
C ASP A 224 -3.01 0.88 -5.66
N ARG A 225 -3.72 0.93 -6.79
CA ARG A 225 -3.17 0.55 -8.10
C ARG A 225 -1.94 1.36 -8.49
N LEU A 226 -1.99 2.68 -8.30
CA LEU A 226 -0.87 3.56 -8.62
C LEU A 226 0.28 3.36 -7.62
N SER A 227 -0.01 3.15 -6.34
CA SER A 227 0.98 2.84 -5.32
C SER A 227 1.74 1.56 -5.63
N ASP A 228 1.09 0.51 -6.14
CA ASP A 228 1.77 -0.72 -6.55
C ASP A 228 2.73 -0.48 -7.74
N GLU A 229 2.34 0.37 -8.70
CA GLU A 229 3.22 0.77 -9.81
C GLU A 229 4.44 1.57 -9.35
N ILE A 230 4.23 2.49 -8.40
CA ILE A 230 5.27 3.32 -7.80
C ILE A 230 6.21 2.44 -6.95
N ALA A 231 5.66 1.53 -6.14
CA ALA A 231 6.45 0.61 -5.31
C ALA A 231 7.39 -0.27 -6.15
N PHE A 232 6.93 -0.76 -7.31
CA PHE A 232 7.80 -1.47 -8.23
C PHE A 232 8.97 -0.59 -8.70
N TYR A 233 8.71 0.67 -9.04
CA TYR A 233 9.75 1.58 -9.49
C TYR A 233 10.74 1.94 -8.38
N ASP A 234 10.18 2.31 -7.22
CA ASP A 234 10.89 2.62 -5.98
C ASP A 234 11.94 1.55 -5.65
N SER A 235 11.52 0.29 -5.67
CA SER A 235 12.43 -0.80 -5.35
C SER A 235 13.64 -0.91 -6.30
N PHE A 236 13.48 -0.90 -7.63
CA PHE A 236 14.67 -1.02 -8.50
C PHE A 236 15.54 0.24 -8.47
N ILE A 237 14.94 1.43 -8.34
CA ILE A 237 15.72 2.66 -8.41
C ILE A 237 16.50 2.91 -7.13
N LEU A 238 15.96 2.51 -5.98
CA LEU A 238 16.68 2.54 -4.69
C LEU A 238 17.80 1.49 -4.67
N ASP A 239 17.58 0.28 -5.18
CA ASP A 239 18.65 -0.71 -5.32
C ASP A 239 19.80 -0.16 -6.18
N ALA A 240 19.47 0.47 -7.30
CA ALA A 240 20.44 1.11 -8.19
C ALA A 240 21.15 2.31 -7.53
N ALA A 241 20.43 3.10 -6.72
CA ALA A 241 21.03 4.18 -5.92
C ALA A 241 22.04 3.64 -4.90
N GLY A 242 21.71 2.52 -4.24
CA GLY A 242 22.60 1.86 -3.28
C GLY A 242 23.92 1.40 -3.90
N VAL A 243 23.91 0.97 -5.17
CA VAL A 243 25.15 0.66 -5.91
C VAL A 243 26.03 1.91 -6.09
N ILE A 244 25.43 3.07 -6.37
CA ILE A 244 26.17 4.34 -6.47
C ILE A 244 26.74 4.73 -5.10
N ASP A 245 25.95 4.62 -4.04
CA ASP A 245 26.41 4.92 -2.68
C ASP A 245 27.63 4.08 -2.31
N GLN A 246 27.60 2.77 -2.59
CA GLN A 246 28.74 1.88 -2.37
C GLN A 246 29.99 2.34 -3.16
N GLN A 247 29.83 2.69 -4.44
CA GLN A 247 30.95 3.16 -5.26
C GLN A 247 31.55 4.47 -4.73
N VAL A 248 30.71 5.38 -4.24
CA VAL A 248 31.13 6.64 -3.64
C VAL A 248 31.91 6.38 -2.35
N GLU A 249 31.41 5.51 -1.47
CA GLU A 249 32.08 5.14 -0.22
C GLU A 249 33.46 4.53 -0.49
N GLU A 250 33.56 3.58 -1.42
CA GLU A 250 34.83 2.96 -1.80
C GLU A 250 35.83 3.99 -2.36
N ALA A 251 35.36 4.95 -3.16
CA ALA A 251 36.21 6.02 -3.69
C ALA A 251 36.73 6.96 -2.60
N VAL A 252 35.88 7.27 -1.60
CA VAL A 252 36.26 8.08 -0.45
C VAL A 252 37.32 7.36 0.40
N GLU A 253 37.14 6.08 0.69
CA GLU A 253 38.11 5.29 1.46
C GLU A 253 39.46 5.18 0.73
N ARG A 254 39.46 4.89 -0.58
CA ARG A 254 40.69 4.92 -1.41
C ARG A 254 41.41 6.26 -1.30
N SER A 255 40.68 7.38 -1.38
CA SER A 255 41.29 8.71 -1.26
C SER A 255 41.88 8.98 0.13
N LYS A 256 41.22 8.52 1.20
CA LYS A 256 41.74 8.65 2.58
C LYS A 256 43.03 7.87 2.76
N GLU A 257 43.09 6.63 2.26
CA GLU A 257 44.29 5.81 2.31
C GLU A 257 45.46 6.44 1.55
N GLU A 258 45.23 6.95 0.34
CA GLU A 258 46.26 7.63 -0.44
C GLU A 258 46.82 8.87 0.29
N ARG A 259 45.93 9.66 0.90
CA ARG A 259 46.35 10.82 1.72
C ARG A 259 47.15 10.40 2.95
N ALA A 260 46.78 9.29 3.60
CA ALA A 260 47.53 8.76 4.73
C ALA A 260 48.92 8.26 4.31
N ARG A 261 49.02 7.53 3.19
CA ARG A 261 50.29 7.07 2.62
C ARG A 261 51.21 8.24 2.23
N ASN A 262 50.65 9.29 1.63
CA ASN A 262 51.43 10.48 1.23
C ASN A 262 51.94 11.27 2.45
N ARG A 263 51.18 11.31 3.55
CA ARG A 263 51.62 11.94 4.82
C ARG A 263 52.70 11.16 5.56
N GLN A 264 52.77 9.83 5.40
CA GLN A 264 53.82 9.01 5.98
C GLN A 264 55.14 9.03 5.18
N ARG A 265 55.09 9.51 3.93
CA ARG A 265 56.24 9.62 3.02
C ARG A 265 56.87 11.02 2.99
N SER A 266 56.23 12.02 3.61
CA SER A 266 56.75 13.38 3.81
C SER A 266 57.28 13.53 5.23
#